data_AF-F8PPD7-F1
#
_entry.id   AF-F8PPD7-F1
#
_cell.length_a   1.000
_cell.length_b   1.000
_cell.length_c   1.000
_cell.angle_alpha   90.00
_cell.angle_beta   90.00
_cell.angle_gamma   90.00
#
_symmetry.space_group_name_H-M   'P 1'
#
loop_
_entity.id
_entity.type
_entity.pdbx_description
1 polymer ?
#
loop_
_entity_poly.entity_id
_entity_poly.type
_entity_poly.pdbx_seq_one_letter_code
_entity_poly.pdbx_strand_id
1 'polypeptide(L)'
;VFTKYFPDINRHPLSYCDLHRLIDTKFNSSSFMKHAYDEGGETNLRSSARRSPRKAERKPIYVLNMTIPPRYIDNCLEPAKSSVQLEVRSTKKHYATRMN
;
A
#
# COMPACT_ATOMS: atom_id res chain seq x y z
N VAL A 1 -6.75 19.49 1.29
CA VAL A 1 -7.04 18.39 0.36
C VAL A 1 -6.81 17.08 1.10
N PHE A 2 -7.87 16.41 1.53
CA PHE A 2 -7.76 15.14 2.27
C PHE A 2 -7.41 14.02 1.28
N THR A 3 -6.17 13.59 1.22
CA THR A 3 -5.78 12.34 0.55
C THR A 3 -6.40 11.19 1.35
N LYS A 4 -7.54 10.67 0.89
CA LYS A 4 -8.28 9.60 1.56
C LYS A 4 -7.96 8.28 0.89
N TYR A 5 -7.47 7.36 1.69
CA TYR A 5 -7.02 6.01 1.34
C TYR A 5 -8.14 5.04 1.69
N PHE A 6 -8.48 4.13 0.78
CA PHE A 6 -9.60 3.21 0.99
C PHE A 6 -9.20 1.79 0.62
N PRO A 7 -8.63 1.04 1.55
CA PRO A 7 -8.68 -0.40 1.49
C PRO A 7 -10.06 -0.88 1.97
N ASP A 8 -10.67 -1.72 1.15
CA ASP A 8 -11.92 -2.42 1.43
C ASP A 8 -11.61 -3.91 1.63
N ILE A 9 -12.21 -4.52 2.65
CA ILE A 9 -12.21 -5.98 2.80
C ILE A 9 -13.65 -6.47 2.67
N ASN A 10 -13.92 -7.31 1.68
CA ASN A 10 -15.26 -7.78 1.37
C ASN A 10 -16.28 -6.63 1.24
N ARG A 11 -15.89 -5.53 0.59
CA ARG A 11 -16.69 -4.30 0.46
C ARG A 11 -17.00 -3.59 1.80
N HIS A 12 -16.23 -3.86 2.84
CA HIS A 12 -16.25 -3.10 4.09
C HIS A 12 -15.04 -2.14 4.12
N PRO A 13 -15.29 -0.82 4.12
CA PRO A 13 -14.23 0.17 4.26
C PRO A 13 -13.53 0.03 5.60
N LEU A 14 -12.20 0.00 5.58
CA LEU A 14 -11.40 -0.05 6.80
C LEU A 14 -10.99 1.35 7.25
N SER A 15 -10.97 1.53 8.57
CA SER A 15 -10.23 2.62 9.21
C SER A 15 -8.72 2.42 9.00
N TYR A 16 -7.94 3.48 9.23
CA TYR A 16 -6.49 3.42 9.15
C TYR A 16 -5.96 2.28 10.04
N CYS A 17 -5.16 1.39 9.46
CA CYS A 17 -4.74 0.13 10.07
C CYS A 17 -3.38 -0.32 9.53
N ASP A 18 -2.87 -1.45 10.00
CA ASP A 18 -1.56 -1.98 9.60
C ASP A 18 -1.40 -2.20 8.10
N LEU A 19 -2.50 -2.47 7.38
CA LEU A 19 -2.48 -2.57 5.93
C LEU A 19 -2.05 -1.25 5.27
N HIS A 20 -2.56 -0.12 5.77
CA HIS A 20 -2.18 1.21 5.26
C HIS A 20 -0.69 1.46 5.48
N ARG A 21 -0.20 1.18 6.70
CA ARG A 21 1.21 1.30 7.06
C ARG A 21 2.11 0.40 6.21
N LEU A 22 1.66 -0.82 5.90
CA LEU A 22 2.37 -1.74 5.04
C LEU A 22 2.46 -1.22 3.61
N ILE A 23 1.37 -0.69 3.07
CA ILE A 23 1.35 -0.08 1.72
C ILE A 23 2.33 1.09 1.68
N ASP A 24 2.32 1.97 2.67
CA ASP A 24 3.24 3.11 2.74
C ASP A 24 4.70 2.64 2.80
N THR A 25 4.99 1.65 3.62
CA THR A 25 6.33 1.06 3.72
C THR A 25 6.77 0.45 2.39
N LYS A 26 5.89 -0.30 1.73
CA LYS A 26 6.19 -0.94 0.44
C LYS A 26 6.37 0.09 -0.66
N PHE A 27 5.50 1.10 -0.73
CA PHE A 27 5.60 2.20 -1.68
C PHE A 27 6.92 2.95 -1.52
N ASN A 28 7.29 3.31 -0.29
CA ASN A 28 8.56 3.99 0.00
C ASN A 28 9.80 3.15 -0.36
N SER A 29 9.71 1.82 -0.24
CA SER A 29 10.78 0.91 -0.65
C SER A 29 10.83 0.60 -2.16
N SER A 30 9.77 0.97 -2.90
CA SER A 30 9.63 0.62 -4.31
C SER A 30 10.44 1.54 -5.23
N SER A 31 10.81 1.02 -6.41
CA SER A 31 11.36 1.84 -7.50
C SER A 31 10.30 2.57 -8.32
N PHE A 32 9.01 2.49 -7.94
CA PHE A 32 7.91 3.12 -8.67
C PHE A 32 8.21 4.60 -8.97
N MET A 33 8.80 5.30 -8.01
CA MET A 33 9.24 6.69 -8.15
C MET A 33 10.32 6.92 -9.20
N LYS A 34 11.24 5.96 -9.40
CA LYS A 34 12.33 6.09 -10.38
C LYS A 34 11.81 6.02 -11.81
N HIS A 35 10.74 5.26 -12.03
CA HIS A 35 10.15 5.04 -13.35
C HIS A 35 8.92 5.92 -13.63
N ALA A 36 8.32 6.54 -12.60
CA ALA A 36 7.15 7.42 -12.78
C ALA A 36 7.43 8.69 -13.62
N TYR A 37 8.70 9.03 -13.84
CA TYR A 37 9.09 10.14 -14.72
C TYR A 37 9.49 9.69 -16.14
N ASP A 38 9.59 8.38 -16.39
CA ASP A 38 10.05 7.82 -17.66
C ASP A 38 8.90 7.65 -18.67
N GLU A 39 7.67 7.41 -18.20
CA GLU A 39 6.49 7.18 -19.08
C GLU A 39 5.68 8.43 -19.44
N GLY A 40 6.13 9.62 -19.03
CA GLY A 40 5.53 10.89 -19.44
C GLY A 40 6.29 11.47 -20.62
N GLY A 41 5.86 11.14 -21.84
CA GLY A 41 6.43 11.66 -23.08
C GLY A 41 6.80 13.14 -22.99
N GLU A 42 8.02 13.44 -23.42
CA GLU A 42 8.54 14.76 -23.81
C GLU A 42 7.92 15.99 -23.10
N THR A 43 8.39 16.32 -21.90
CA THR A 43 8.47 17.74 -21.50
C THR A 43 9.92 18.20 -21.56
N ASN A 44 10.50 18.14 -22.75
CA ASN A 44 11.82 18.69 -23.05
C ASN A 44 11.74 20.22 -23.24
N LEU A 45 11.01 20.93 -22.38
CA LEU A 45 11.27 22.35 -22.18
C LEU A 45 12.35 22.46 -21.14
N ARG A 46 13.59 22.39 -21.64
CA ARG A 46 14.83 22.70 -20.94
C ARG A 46 14.70 24.08 -20.28
N SER A 47 14.28 24.11 -19.03
CA SER A 47 14.61 25.24 -18.16
C SER A 47 15.90 24.90 -17.45
N SER A 48 17.00 25.49 -17.93
CA SER A 48 18.31 25.51 -17.27
C SER A 48 18.24 26.35 -16.00
N ALA A 49 17.43 25.92 -15.06
CA ALA A 49 17.39 26.44 -13.71
C ALA A 49 17.35 25.21 -12.81
N ARG A 50 18.49 24.92 -12.17
CA ARG A 50 18.58 23.99 -11.04
C ARG A 50 17.59 24.47 -9.96
N ARG A 51 16.33 24.05 -10.05
CA ARG A 51 15.44 24.04 -8.90
C ARG A 51 16.00 22.98 -7.98
N SER A 52 16.33 23.36 -6.74
CA SER A 52 16.68 22.36 -5.73
C SER A 52 15.58 21.30 -5.73
N PRO A 53 15.91 20.00 -5.61
CA PRO A 53 14.89 18.99 -5.44
C PRO A 53 14.13 19.35 -4.16
N ARG A 54 12.98 20.03 -4.29
CA ARG A 54 12.02 20.07 -3.19
C ARG A 54 11.71 18.62 -2.95
N LYS A 55 12.13 18.12 -1.79
CA LYS A 55 11.81 16.79 -1.31
C LYS A 55 10.30 16.77 -1.12
N ALA A 56 9.57 16.61 -2.23
CA ALA A 56 8.13 16.60 -2.23
C ALA A 56 7.73 15.38 -1.43
N GLU A 57 7.11 15.59 -0.27
CA GLU A 57 6.45 14.51 0.43
C GLU A 57 5.40 13.94 -0.52
N ARG A 58 5.65 12.74 -1.01
CA ARG A 58 4.75 12.03 -1.92
C ARG A 58 4.15 10.90 -1.14
N LYS A 59 2.83 10.77 -1.26
CA LYS A 59 2.08 9.68 -0.66
C LYS A 59 1.57 8.78 -1.78
N PRO A 60 1.43 7.47 -1.55
CA PRO A 60 0.76 6.62 -2.52
C PRO A 60 -0.67 7.13 -2.77
N ILE A 61 -1.32 6.67 -3.84
CA ILE A 61 -2.76 6.82 -4.05
C ILE A 61 -3.25 5.43 -4.47
N TYR A 62 -4.19 4.86 -3.73
CA TYR A 62 -4.67 3.51 -3.97
C TYR A 62 -6.13 3.34 -3.59
N VAL A 63 -6.80 2.45 -4.31
CA VAL A 63 -8.09 1.86 -3.98
C VAL A 63 -7.89 0.35 -4.07
N LEU A 64 -8.05 -0.36 -2.95
CA LEU A 64 -7.75 -1.79 -2.87
C LEU A 64 -8.95 -2.50 -2.27
N ASN A 65 -9.67 -3.30 -3.06
CA ASN A 65 -10.69 -4.19 -2.53
C ASN A 65 -10.16 -5.62 -2.48
N MET A 66 -10.03 -6.15 -1.26
CA MET A 66 -9.59 -7.52 -1.02
C MET A 66 -10.78 -8.41 -0.71
N THR A 67 -10.88 -9.52 -1.43
CA THR A 67 -11.88 -10.55 -1.18
C THR A 67 -11.25 -11.67 -0.36
N ILE A 68 -11.71 -11.86 0.87
CA ILE A 68 -11.22 -12.89 1.79
C ILE A 68 -12.42 -13.74 2.23
N PRO A 69 -12.33 -15.07 2.28
CA PRO A 69 -13.41 -15.89 2.82
C PRO A 69 -13.82 -15.43 4.22
N PRO A 70 -15.11 -15.21 4.52
CA PRO A 70 -15.56 -14.65 5.80
C PRO A 70 -15.10 -15.43 7.03
N ARG A 71 -14.91 -16.75 6.90
CA ARG A 71 -14.37 -17.63 7.96
C ARG A 71 -12.98 -17.22 8.47
N TYR A 72 -12.24 -16.43 7.70
CA TYR A 72 -10.90 -15.95 8.04
C TYR A 72 -10.89 -14.48 8.47
N ILE A 73 -12.07 -13.89 8.70
CA ILE A 73 -12.23 -12.47 9.05
C ILE A 73 -13.14 -12.38 10.26
N ASP A 74 -12.65 -11.72 11.31
CA ASP A 74 -13.49 -11.26 12.41
C ASP A 74 -13.71 -9.75 12.27
N ASN A 75 -14.96 -9.35 12.04
CA ASN A 75 -15.40 -7.97 11.97
C ASN A 75 -16.30 -7.56 13.15
N CYS A 76 -16.39 -8.40 14.19
CA CYS A 76 -17.21 -8.17 15.39
C CYS A 76 -16.44 -7.44 16.50
N LEU A 77 -15.28 -6.86 16.18
CA LEU A 77 -14.42 -6.16 17.13
C LEU A 77 -15.06 -4.88 17.68
N GLU A 78 -15.82 -4.17 16.84
CA GLU A 78 -16.51 -2.94 17.23
C GLU A 78 -17.83 -2.75 16.46
N PRO A 79 -18.78 -1.99 17.01
CA PRO A 79 -20.08 -1.77 16.37
C PRO A 79 -19.99 -1.09 15.00
N ALA A 80 -18.98 -0.24 14.79
CA ALA A 80 -18.77 0.49 13.55
C ALA A 80 -18.16 -0.38 12.42
N LYS A 81 -17.67 -1.58 12.73
CA LYS A 81 -17.08 -2.55 11.77
C LYS A 81 -15.96 -1.95 10.91
N SER A 82 -15.26 -0.93 11.41
CA SER A 82 -14.18 -0.24 10.70
C SER A 82 -12.81 -0.88 10.94
N SER A 83 -12.71 -1.73 11.96
CA SER A 83 -11.56 -2.61 12.20
C SER A 83 -11.95 -4.08 11.95
N VAL A 84 -11.05 -4.83 11.33
CA VAL A 84 -11.19 -6.29 11.16
C VAL A 84 -9.90 -6.99 11.60
N GLN A 85 -10.03 -8.19 12.16
CA GLN A 85 -8.91 -9.08 12.43
C GLN A 85 -8.91 -10.20 11.39
N LEU A 86 -7.74 -10.43 10.78
CA LEU A 86 -7.55 -11.47 9.79
C LEU A 86 -6.87 -12.68 10.42
N GLU A 87 -7.37 -13.88 10.12
CA GLU A 87 -6.69 -15.12 10.50
C GLU A 87 -5.44 -15.30 9.62
N VAL A 88 -4.27 -15.03 10.20
CA VAL A 88 -2.99 -15.26 9.51
C VAL A 88 -2.57 -16.70 9.73
N ARG A 89 -2.86 -17.56 8.75
CA ARG A 89 -2.19 -18.86 8.69
C ARG A 89 -0.73 -18.60 8.35
N SER A 90 0.15 -18.69 9.35
CA SER A 90 1.60 -18.55 9.16
C SER A 90 2.05 -19.52 8.07
N THR A 91 2.32 -19.00 6.87
CA THR A 91 3.02 -19.76 5.86
C THR A 91 4.46 -19.84 6.34
N LYS A 92 4.77 -20.91 7.09
CA LYS A 92 6.16 -21.29 7.38
C LYS A 92 6.85 -21.34 6.03
N LYS A 93 7.72 -20.36 5.73
CA LYS A 93 8.60 -20.44 4.58
C LYS A 93 9.47 -21.66 4.81
N HIS A 94 9.17 -22.74 4.10
CA HIS A 94 9.95 -23.96 4.08
C HIS A 94 11.25 -23.64 3.33
N TYR A 95 12.16 -22.93 3.99
CA TYR A 95 13.55 -22.91 3.57
C TYR A 95 14.10 -24.28 3.94
N ALA A 96 13.90 -25.25 3.04
CA ALA A 96 14.56 -26.53 3.11
C ALA A 96 16.06 -26.28 2.87
N THR A 97 16.82 -26.13 3.95
CA THR A 97 18.27 -26.22 3.91
C THR A 97 18.62 -27.67 3.55
N ARG A 98 18.76 -27.96 2.25
CA ARG A 98 19.54 -29.11 1.80
C ARG A 98 21.00 -28.79 2.07
N MET A 99 21.57 -29.36 3.13
CA MET A 99 23.02 -29.51 3.24
C MET A 99 23.36 -30.94 2.82
N ASN A 100 24.33 -31.03 1.90
CA ASN A 100 25.08 -32.25 1.56
C ASN A 100 25.85 -32.74 2.78
#